data_AF-A0AAV0QR68-F1
#
_entry.id   AF-A0AAV0QR68-F1
#
_cell.length_a   1.000
_cell.length_b   1.000
_cell.length_c   1.000
_cell.angle_alpha   90.00
_cell.angle_beta   90.00
_cell.angle_gamma   90.00
#
_symmetry.space_group_name_H-M   'P 1'
#
loop_
_entity.id
_entity.type
_entity.pdbx_description
1 polymer ?
#
loop_
_entity_poly.entity_id
_entity_poly.type
_entity_poly.pdbx_seq_one_letter_code
_entity_poly.pdbx_strand_id
1 'polypeptide(L)'
;MVWVFCAVCLDGSLPAYHLHRGSGAGATNWLLQFEGGGWCNDVESCLIRAGTRRGSTTLMNKQEVFSGILSNNASFNPDFYNWNRVKLRYCDGASFTGDSHFRNKSSVLYFRGQRIWDAIITHLLPRGLAHARKALLSGCSAGGLSVFHHCDDFSRKLPNATVKCLSDAGFFLDAKDIASNFTMRSLYEDLVTLQGVEKNLNEDCKASLANPKLCFFPQYVLRYITTPFFLLNSAYDVYQINHILVPPSADIQGLWKSCKTQLSECNTAQINLLQGFRREMLRASLFIFRGSRRDGMFINSCFSHCQSELQPTWLALDSPRIHNKVHQSYSMFLFSQYHYHIKHFSRMKVIFVRLIGVFVQTMAEAVGDWYFGRNVTKLVDCPYPCDRHCHNLIPQIAQNDDL
;
A
#
# COMPACT_ATOMS: atom_id res chain seq x y z
N MET A 1 -7.85 -27.72 -20.59
CA MET A 1 -8.18 -26.47 -19.88
C MET A 1 -9.09 -26.83 -18.69
N VAL A 2 -8.52 -27.29 -17.58
CA VAL A 2 -9.28 -27.89 -16.44
C VAL A 2 -9.04 -27.14 -15.11
N TRP A 3 -8.17 -26.11 -15.09
CA TRP A 3 -7.68 -25.49 -13.84
C TRP A 3 -8.45 -24.26 -13.32
N VAL A 4 -9.48 -23.79 -14.02
CA VAL A 4 -10.24 -22.58 -13.63
C VAL A 4 -11.37 -22.88 -12.61
N PHE A 5 -11.66 -24.16 -12.34
CA PHE A 5 -12.79 -24.59 -11.49
C PHE A 5 -12.56 -24.44 -9.96
N CYS A 6 -11.46 -23.84 -9.49
CA CYS A 6 -11.15 -23.76 -8.06
C CYS A 6 -10.90 -22.35 -7.51
N ALA A 7 -11.06 -21.29 -8.32
CA ALA A 7 -10.99 -19.92 -7.86
C ALA A 7 -12.39 -19.46 -7.42
N VAL A 8 -12.60 -19.38 -6.11
CA VAL A 8 -13.89 -19.01 -5.49
C VAL A 8 -13.64 -18.18 -4.24
N CYS A 9 -14.59 -17.31 -3.90
CA CYS A 9 -14.59 -16.54 -2.66
C CYS A 9 -14.81 -17.44 -1.43
N LEU A 10 -14.72 -16.88 -0.22
CA LEU A 10 -14.87 -17.61 1.04
C LEU A 10 -16.11 -18.51 1.07
N ASP A 11 -17.24 -18.04 0.52
CA ASP A 11 -18.52 -18.75 0.46
C ASP A 11 -18.66 -19.74 -0.71
N GLY A 12 -17.70 -19.78 -1.64
CA GLY A 12 -17.75 -20.60 -2.86
C GLY A 12 -18.30 -19.89 -4.09
N SER A 13 -18.71 -18.63 -4.01
CA SER A 13 -19.10 -17.82 -5.17
C SER A 13 -17.91 -17.52 -6.08
N LEU A 14 -18.15 -17.28 -7.37
CA LEU A 14 -17.08 -16.96 -8.32
C LEU A 14 -16.47 -15.58 -8.03
N PRO A 15 -15.15 -15.38 -8.21
CA PRO A 15 -14.52 -14.07 -8.03
C PRO A 15 -14.98 -13.07 -9.07
N ALA A 16 -14.77 -11.77 -8.77
CA ALA A 16 -15.17 -10.68 -9.63
C ALA A 16 -14.08 -9.62 -9.78
N TYR A 17 -14.13 -8.89 -10.88
CA TYR A 17 -13.43 -7.63 -11.07
C TYR A 17 -14.31 -6.67 -11.86
N HIS A 18 -14.12 -5.37 -11.65
CA HIS A 18 -14.72 -4.32 -12.49
C HIS A 18 -13.67 -3.82 -13.47
N LEU A 19 -14.05 -3.59 -14.73
CA LEU A 19 -13.16 -3.12 -15.79
C LEU A 19 -13.77 -1.91 -16.49
N HIS A 20 -13.02 -0.82 -16.53
CA HIS A 20 -13.28 0.32 -17.40
C HIS A 20 -12.19 0.37 -18.47
N ARG A 21 -12.59 0.36 -19.75
CA ARG A 21 -11.64 0.36 -20.87
C ARG A 21 -10.91 1.69 -21.01
N GLY A 22 -9.66 1.61 -21.46
CA GLY A 22 -8.85 2.77 -21.82
C GLY A 22 -9.23 3.34 -23.19
N SER A 23 -8.69 4.52 -23.51
CA SER A 23 -8.94 5.22 -24.77
C SER A 23 -7.68 5.92 -25.27
N GLY A 24 -7.65 6.24 -26.57
CA GLY A 24 -6.54 6.95 -27.21
C GLY A 24 -5.17 6.30 -26.93
N ALA A 25 -4.19 7.11 -26.57
CA ALA A 25 -2.84 6.65 -26.24
C ALA A 25 -2.78 5.71 -25.02
N GLY A 26 -3.77 5.75 -24.13
CA GLY A 26 -3.86 4.89 -22.95
C GLY A 26 -4.54 3.53 -23.19
N ALA A 27 -5.08 3.28 -24.39
CA ALA A 27 -5.83 2.05 -24.69
C ALA A 27 -5.01 0.74 -24.55
N THR A 28 -3.68 0.84 -24.58
CA THR A 28 -2.75 -0.29 -24.36
C THR A 28 -2.02 -0.21 -23.01
N ASN A 29 -2.41 0.70 -22.13
CA ASN A 29 -1.88 0.79 -20.77
C ASN A 29 -2.91 0.28 -19.76
N TRP A 30 -2.44 -0.26 -18.65
CA TRP A 30 -3.26 -0.99 -17.68
C TRP A 30 -2.96 -0.59 -16.25
N LEU A 31 -3.99 -0.34 -15.46
CA LEU A 31 -3.92 -0.12 -14.02
C LEU A 31 -4.84 -1.14 -13.34
N LEU A 32 -4.26 -2.02 -12.53
CA LEU A 32 -4.99 -3.00 -11.73
C LEU A 32 -4.94 -2.56 -10.27
N GLN A 33 -6.08 -2.33 -9.65
CA GLN A 33 -6.24 -1.87 -8.28
C GLN A 33 -6.88 -2.98 -7.44
N PHE A 34 -6.16 -3.52 -6.45
CA PHE A 34 -6.75 -4.39 -5.44
C PHE A 34 -7.65 -3.60 -4.48
N GLU A 35 -8.86 -4.10 -4.27
CA GLU A 35 -9.72 -3.68 -3.16
C GLU A 35 -9.10 -4.15 -1.82
N GLY A 36 -9.08 -3.28 -0.81
CA GLY A 36 -8.73 -3.66 0.57
C GLY A 36 -9.96 -3.87 1.44
N GLY A 37 -9.80 -4.26 2.71
CA GLY A 37 -10.91 -4.38 3.68
C GLY A 37 -10.66 -5.44 4.76
N GLY A 38 -9.56 -5.31 5.50
CA GLY A 38 -9.21 -6.21 6.60
C GLY A 38 -8.98 -7.67 6.21
N TRP A 39 -9.05 -8.55 7.20
CA TRP A 39 -8.81 -9.98 7.08
C TRP A 39 -9.69 -10.76 8.06
N CYS A 40 -9.64 -12.09 7.97
CA CYS A 40 -10.10 -12.98 9.02
C CYS A 40 -8.97 -13.99 9.31
N ASN A 41 -8.74 -14.33 10.58
CA ASN A 41 -7.61 -15.17 11.00
C ASN A 41 -8.03 -16.45 11.75
N ASP A 42 -9.33 -16.61 12.04
CA ASP A 42 -9.89 -17.82 12.63
C ASP A 42 -11.14 -18.28 11.85
N VAL A 43 -11.62 -19.48 12.16
CA VAL A 43 -12.77 -20.08 11.44
C VAL A 43 -14.06 -19.28 11.68
N GLU A 44 -14.28 -18.77 12.88
CA GLU A 44 -15.50 -18.05 13.25
C GLU A 44 -15.57 -16.70 12.54
N SER A 45 -14.51 -15.90 12.63
CA SER A 45 -14.40 -14.63 11.91
C SER A 45 -14.49 -14.82 10.39
N CYS A 46 -13.87 -15.88 9.84
CA CYS A 46 -13.99 -16.17 8.42
C CYS A 46 -15.40 -16.64 7.99
N LEU A 47 -16.13 -17.35 8.84
CA LEU A 47 -17.54 -17.73 8.58
C LEU A 47 -18.45 -16.51 8.58
N ILE A 48 -18.29 -15.59 9.54
CA ILE A 48 -19.02 -14.32 9.57
C ILE A 48 -18.73 -13.53 8.30
N ARG A 49 -17.44 -13.36 7.97
CA ARG A 49 -16.99 -12.64 6.78
C ARG A 49 -17.52 -13.24 5.48
N ALA A 50 -17.62 -14.58 5.37
CA ALA A 50 -18.21 -15.27 4.22
C ALA A 50 -19.65 -14.81 3.93
N GLY A 51 -20.42 -14.45 4.97
CA GLY A 51 -21.76 -13.90 4.88
C GLY A 51 -21.84 -12.42 4.50
N THR A 52 -20.73 -11.78 4.09
CA THR A 52 -20.68 -10.36 3.72
C THR A 52 -20.20 -10.15 2.28
N ARG A 53 -20.25 -8.90 1.79
CA ARG A 53 -19.64 -8.50 0.52
C ARG A 53 -18.14 -8.76 0.43
N ARG A 54 -17.47 -9.05 1.56
CA ARG A 54 -16.03 -9.34 1.67
C ARG A 54 -15.69 -10.82 1.67
N GLY A 55 -16.70 -11.69 1.58
CA GLY A 55 -16.54 -13.12 1.44
C GLY A 55 -17.44 -13.75 0.38
N SER A 56 -18.38 -12.99 -0.18
CA SER A 56 -19.27 -13.41 -1.26
C SER A 56 -19.46 -12.34 -2.33
N THR A 57 -19.27 -12.70 -3.60
CA THR A 57 -19.60 -11.82 -4.73
C THR A 57 -21.10 -11.72 -4.99
N THR A 58 -21.91 -12.61 -4.41
CA THR A 58 -23.37 -12.51 -4.48
C THR A 58 -23.88 -11.27 -3.73
N LEU A 59 -23.14 -10.83 -2.73
CA LEU A 59 -23.42 -9.67 -1.88
C LEU A 59 -22.67 -8.40 -2.30
N MET A 60 -21.94 -8.44 -3.42
CA MET A 60 -21.24 -7.27 -3.95
C MET A 60 -22.13 -6.43 -4.88
N ASN A 61 -21.94 -5.12 -4.81
CA ASN A 61 -22.51 -4.18 -5.77
C ASN A 61 -22.08 -4.53 -7.20
N LYS A 62 -23.02 -4.43 -8.14
CA LYS A 62 -22.75 -4.71 -9.56
C LYS A 62 -22.01 -3.58 -10.26
N GLN A 63 -22.11 -2.36 -9.73
CA GLN A 63 -21.37 -1.19 -10.19
C GLN A 63 -20.33 -0.79 -9.15
N GLU A 64 -19.20 -0.26 -9.62
CA GLU A 64 -18.10 0.22 -8.79
C GLU A 64 -17.71 1.62 -9.24
N VAL A 65 -17.55 2.53 -8.29
CA VAL A 65 -17.14 3.92 -8.56
C VAL A 65 -15.63 3.97 -8.72
N PHE A 66 -15.18 4.52 -9.84
CA PHE A 66 -13.75 4.72 -10.11
C PHE A 66 -13.40 6.19 -9.84
N SER A 67 -12.72 6.44 -8.73
CA SER A 67 -12.32 7.77 -8.25
C SER A 67 -10.80 7.84 -7.98
N GLY A 68 -10.27 9.05 -7.75
CA GLY A 68 -8.85 9.26 -7.49
C GLY A 68 -7.99 8.71 -8.63
N ILE A 69 -7.04 7.83 -8.31
CA ILE A 69 -6.17 7.15 -9.26
C ILE A 69 -6.93 6.32 -10.33
N LEU A 70 -8.20 5.97 -10.09
CA LEU A 70 -9.05 5.28 -11.06
C LEU A 70 -9.93 6.23 -11.90
N SER A 71 -10.01 7.51 -11.55
CA SER A 71 -10.88 8.47 -12.24
C SER A 71 -10.56 8.54 -13.74
N ASN A 72 -11.59 8.67 -14.58
CA ASN A 72 -11.49 8.86 -16.03
C ASN A 72 -11.48 10.31 -16.48
N ASN A 73 -11.51 11.24 -15.53
CA ASN A 73 -11.37 12.65 -15.80
C ASN A 73 -9.89 13.05 -15.73
N ALA A 74 -9.36 13.60 -16.83
CA ALA A 74 -7.97 14.05 -16.91
C ALA A 74 -7.62 15.14 -15.88
N SER A 75 -8.58 15.97 -15.47
CA SER A 75 -8.36 16.98 -14.42
C SER A 75 -8.20 16.36 -13.02
N PHE A 76 -8.69 15.14 -12.83
CA PHE A 76 -8.66 14.42 -11.56
C PHE A 76 -7.58 13.34 -11.51
N ASN A 77 -7.15 12.84 -12.66
CA ASN A 77 -6.17 11.76 -12.80
C ASN A 77 -5.36 11.92 -14.10
N PRO A 78 -4.57 12.98 -14.25
CA PRO A 78 -3.97 13.38 -15.53
C PRO A 78 -3.10 12.31 -16.18
N ASP A 79 -2.48 11.45 -15.36
CA ASP A 79 -1.52 10.45 -15.80
C ASP A 79 -2.13 9.11 -16.21
N PHE A 80 -3.25 8.72 -15.60
CA PHE A 80 -3.84 7.39 -15.77
C PHE A 80 -5.31 7.42 -16.26
N TYR A 81 -5.91 8.59 -16.50
CA TYR A 81 -7.34 8.73 -16.82
C TYR A 81 -7.83 7.97 -18.06
N ASN A 82 -6.94 7.72 -19.03
CA ASN A 82 -7.28 7.03 -20.28
C ASN A 82 -6.75 5.60 -20.35
N TRP A 83 -6.26 5.04 -19.24
CA TRP A 83 -5.80 3.65 -19.17
C TRP A 83 -6.96 2.67 -19.03
N ASN A 84 -6.73 1.40 -19.38
CA ASN A 84 -7.59 0.32 -18.91
C ASN A 84 -7.44 0.26 -17.39
N ARG A 85 -8.55 0.31 -16.65
CA ARG A 85 -8.54 0.28 -15.19
C ARG A 85 -9.37 -0.87 -14.71
N VAL A 86 -8.82 -1.62 -13.77
CA VAL A 86 -9.42 -2.82 -13.22
C VAL A 86 -9.46 -2.69 -11.71
N LYS A 87 -10.63 -2.90 -11.10
CA LYS A 87 -10.76 -3.08 -9.65
C LYS A 87 -10.94 -4.55 -9.35
N LEU A 88 -9.96 -5.17 -8.71
CA LEU A 88 -10.02 -6.58 -8.29
C LEU A 88 -10.80 -6.65 -6.98
N ARG A 89 -11.92 -7.40 -6.97
CA ARG A 89 -12.83 -7.44 -5.83
C ARG A 89 -12.34 -8.39 -4.77
N TYR A 90 -12.30 -7.92 -3.53
CA TYR A 90 -11.69 -8.63 -2.42
C TYR A 90 -12.71 -9.51 -1.70
N CYS A 91 -12.54 -10.83 -1.83
CA CYS A 91 -13.45 -11.82 -1.27
C CYS A 91 -12.78 -13.06 -0.64
N ASP A 92 -11.46 -13.04 -0.47
CA ASP A 92 -10.69 -14.21 0.01
C ASP A 92 -10.26 -14.11 1.49
N GLY A 93 -10.14 -12.90 2.03
CA GLY A 93 -9.79 -12.70 3.44
C GLY A 93 -8.29 -12.83 3.79
N ALA A 94 -7.40 -12.99 2.81
CA ALA A 94 -5.95 -13.09 3.00
C ALA A 94 -5.15 -12.31 1.95
N SER A 95 -5.58 -11.10 1.56
CA SER A 95 -4.84 -10.26 0.61
C SER A 95 -4.47 -11.00 -0.70
N PHE A 96 -5.39 -11.80 -1.24
CA PHE A 96 -5.16 -12.61 -2.44
C PHE A 96 -3.99 -13.62 -2.32
N THR A 97 -3.63 -14.08 -1.12
CA THR A 97 -2.46 -14.98 -0.91
C THR A 97 -2.81 -16.37 -0.39
N GLY A 98 -4.03 -16.61 0.08
CA GLY A 98 -4.44 -17.92 0.60
C GLY A 98 -4.59 -18.98 -0.50
N ASP A 99 -4.24 -20.24 -0.19
CA ASP A 99 -4.66 -21.39 -0.98
C ASP A 99 -4.83 -22.65 -0.12
N SER A 100 -5.96 -22.70 0.57
CA SER A 100 -6.41 -23.85 1.34
C SER A 100 -7.94 -23.87 1.40
N HIS A 101 -8.49 -24.72 2.25
CA HIS A 101 -9.91 -24.70 2.58
C HIS A 101 -10.10 -25.29 3.97
N PHE A 102 -11.17 -24.87 4.63
CA PHE A 102 -11.65 -25.48 5.84
C PHE A 102 -12.97 -26.21 5.55
N ARG A 103 -13.13 -27.40 6.11
CA ARG A 103 -14.36 -28.19 6.00
C ARG A 103 -14.65 -28.85 7.33
N ASN A 104 -15.83 -28.58 7.88
CA ASN A 104 -16.40 -29.39 8.96
C ASN A 104 -17.72 -30.03 8.47
N LYS A 105 -18.53 -30.60 9.38
CA LYS A 105 -19.79 -31.26 9.01
C LYS A 105 -20.88 -30.31 8.49
N SER A 106 -20.83 -29.02 8.83
CA SER A 106 -21.90 -28.04 8.55
C SER A 106 -21.51 -26.93 7.57
N SER A 107 -20.21 -26.67 7.40
CA SER A 107 -19.69 -25.48 6.75
C SER A 107 -18.40 -25.76 5.99
N VAL A 108 -18.24 -25.06 4.87
CA VAL A 108 -17.01 -25.06 4.06
C VAL A 108 -16.59 -23.62 3.86
N LEU A 109 -15.31 -23.33 4.09
CA LEU A 109 -14.68 -22.06 3.74
C LEU A 109 -13.60 -22.31 2.70
N TYR A 110 -13.57 -21.46 1.67
CA TYR A 110 -12.59 -21.53 0.61
C TYR A 110 -11.60 -20.38 0.70
N PHE A 111 -10.36 -20.68 1.12
CA PHE A 111 -9.28 -19.70 1.19
C PHE A 111 -8.50 -19.72 -0.12
N ARG A 112 -9.01 -19.06 -1.16
CA ARG A 112 -8.49 -19.19 -2.54
C ARG A 112 -7.91 -17.91 -3.12
N GLY A 113 -7.43 -16.99 -2.29
CA GLY A 113 -6.86 -15.71 -2.71
C GLY A 113 -5.86 -15.82 -3.86
N GLN A 114 -4.88 -16.72 -3.76
CA GLN A 114 -3.88 -16.93 -4.80
C GLN A 114 -4.52 -17.41 -6.11
N ARG A 115 -5.48 -18.34 -6.02
CA ARG A 115 -6.18 -18.85 -7.21
C ARG A 115 -7.07 -17.80 -7.86
N ILE A 116 -7.68 -16.92 -7.06
CA ILE A 116 -8.47 -15.79 -7.54
C ILE A 116 -7.59 -14.85 -8.33
N TRP A 117 -6.42 -14.48 -7.80
CA TRP A 117 -5.43 -13.68 -8.52
C TRP A 117 -5.05 -14.30 -9.86
N ASP A 118 -4.62 -15.56 -9.86
CA ASP A 118 -4.20 -16.26 -11.08
C ASP A 118 -5.34 -16.38 -12.10
N ALA A 119 -6.57 -16.65 -11.65
CA ALA A 119 -7.74 -16.73 -12.51
C ALA A 119 -8.08 -15.38 -13.16
N ILE A 120 -8.05 -14.28 -12.39
CA ILE A 120 -8.33 -12.93 -12.90
C ILE A 120 -7.28 -12.53 -13.94
N ILE A 121 -5.98 -12.72 -13.64
CA ILE A 121 -4.92 -12.36 -14.60
C ILE A 121 -5.02 -13.22 -15.86
N THR A 122 -5.20 -14.53 -15.72
CA THR A 122 -5.41 -15.43 -16.87
C THR A 122 -6.60 -15.01 -17.73
N HIS A 123 -7.67 -14.49 -17.10
CA HIS A 123 -8.85 -14.00 -17.81
C HIS A 123 -8.62 -12.66 -18.52
N LEU A 124 -7.79 -11.77 -17.95
CA LEU A 124 -7.49 -10.44 -18.50
C LEU A 124 -6.45 -10.47 -19.62
N LEU A 125 -5.48 -11.39 -19.57
CA LEU A 125 -4.42 -11.54 -20.59
C LEU A 125 -4.97 -11.56 -22.03
N PRO A 126 -5.88 -12.48 -22.43
CA PRO A 126 -6.43 -12.50 -23.79
C PRO A 126 -7.38 -11.32 -24.08
N ARG A 127 -7.81 -10.56 -23.06
CA ARG A 127 -8.67 -9.37 -23.18
C ARG A 127 -7.88 -8.08 -23.40
N GLY A 128 -6.60 -8.19 -23.73
CA GLY A 128 -5.72 -7.09 -24.10
C GLY A 128 -4.59 -6.83 -23.10
N LEU A 129 -4.64 -7.40 -21.90
CA LEU A 129 -3.59 -7.19 -20.90
C LEU A 129 -2.25 -7.78 -21.37
N ALA A 130 -2.26 -8.89 -22.13
CA ALA A 130 -1.05 -9.48 -22.70
C ALA A 130 -0.28 -8.53 -23.66
N HIS A 131 -0.97 -7.53 -24.23
CA HIS A 131 -0.40 -6.54 -25.13
C HIS A 131 -0.15 -5.19 -24.45
N ALA A 132 -0.11 -5.17 -23.12
CA ALA A 132 0.13 -3.96 -22.36
C ALA A 132 1.51 -3.35 -22.72
N ARG A 133 1.56 -2.04 -22.97
CA ARG A 133 2.84 -1.30 -23.08
C ARG A 133 3.33 -0.85 -21.72
N LYS A 134 2.40 -0.43 -20.86
CA LYS A 134 2.65 0.04 -19.50
C LYS A 134 1.61 -0.59 -18.59
N ALA A 135 2.05 -1.07 -17.43
CA ALA A 135 1.17 -1.59 -16.41
C ALA A 135 1.53 -1.05 -15.03
N LEU A 136 0.50 -0.74 -14.23
CA LEU A 136 0.62 -0.36 -12.83
C LEU A 136 -0.22 -1.35 -12.00
N LEU A 137 0.43 -2.11 -11.13
CA LEU A 137 -0.27 -2.87 -10.09
C LEU A 137 -0.37 -2.00 -8.85
N SER A 138 -1.57 -1.82 -8.34
CA SER A 138 -1.86 -0.95 -7.22
C SER A 138 -2.90 -1.58 -6.30
N GLY A 139 -3.08 -1.03 -5.11
CA GLY A 139 -4.06 -1.49 -4.15
C GLY A 139 -4.02 -0.66 -2.88
N CYS A 140 -5.11 -0.70 -2.13
CA CYS A 140 -5.17 -0.07 -0.81
C CYS A 140 -5.30 -1.08 0.34
N SER A 141 -4.67 -0.83 1.49
CA SER A 141 -4.93 -1.57 2.75
C SER A 141 -4.55 -3.04 2.59
N ALA A 142 -5.44 -3.98 2.89
CA ALA A 142 -5.25 -5.39 2.54
C ALA A 142 -4.95 -5.60 1.04
N GLY A 143 -5.51 -4.77 0.15
CA GLY A 143 -5.19 -4.74 -1.27
C GLY A 143 -3.79 -4.15 -1.55
N GLY A 144 -3.36 -3.16 -0.77
CA GLY A 144 -2.00 -2.62 -0.83
C GLY A 144 -0.97 -3.64 -0.37
N LEU A 145 -1.29 -4.41 0.67
CA LEU A 145 -0.52 -5.56 1.11
C LEU A 145 -0.40 -6.61 0.00
N SER A 146 -1.49 -6.85 -0.73
CA SER A 146 -1.51 -7.78 -1.87
C SER A 146 -0.47 -7.40 -2.94
N VAL A 147 -0.20 -6.09 -3.13
CA VAL A 147 0.80 -5.62 -4.08
C VAL A 147 2.21 -6.11 -3.72
N PHE A 148 2.59 -6.16 -2.45
CA PHE A 148 3.91 -6.68 -2.04
C PHE A 148 4.10 -8.15 -2.45
N HIS A 149 3.03 -8.94 -2.39
CA HIS A 149 3.07 -10.38 -2.66
C HIS A 149 2.93 -10.73 -4.15
N HIS A 150 2.27 -9.87 -4.94
CA HIS A 150 1.95 -10.15 -6.34
C HIS A 150 2.74 -9.31 -7.36
N CYS A 151 3.52 -8.33 -6.94
CA CYS A 151 4.20 -7.38 -7.84
C CYS A 151 5.14 -8.05 -8.85
N ASP A 152 6.08 -8.87 -8.37
CA ASP A 152 7.05 -9.53 -9.25
C ASP A 152 6.40 -10.60 -10.14
N ASP A 153 5.38 -11.29 -9.62
CA ASP A 153 4.58 -12.22 -10.41
C ASP A 153 3.83 -11.50 -11.55
N PHE A 154 3.22 -10.35 -11.27
CA PHE A 154 2.57 -9.52 -12.29
C PHE A 154 3.58 -9.05 -13.36
N SER A 155 4.77 -8.63 -12.95
CA SER A 155 5.82 -8.23 -13.90
C SER A 155 6.27 -9.39 -14.78
N ARG A 156 6.44 -10.60 -14.23
CA ARG A 156 6.80 -11.79 -15.01
C ARG A 156 5.73 -12.17 -16.02
N LYS A 157 4.44 -11.97 -15.67
CA LYS A 157 3.31 -12.25 -16.57
C LYS A 157 3.19 -11.24 -17.72
N LEU A 158 3.91 -10.11 -17.68
CA LEU A 158 3.90 -9.05 -18.70
C LEU A 158 5.32 -8.66 -19.16
N PRO A 159 6.10 -9.59 -19.75
CA PRO A 159 7.52 -9.38 -20.02
C PRO A 159 7.82 -8.25 -21.02
N ASN A 160 6.84 -7.88 -21.84
CA ASN A 160 6.97 -6.82 -22.86
C ASN A 160 6.47 -5.46 -22.38
N ALA A 161 5.92 -5.37 -21.16
CA ALA A 161 5.38 -4.14 -20.61
C ALA A 161 6.39 -3.48 -19.65
N THR A 162 6.34 -2.15 -19.55
CA THR A 162 6.91 -1.47 -18.38
C THR A 162 5.96 -1.69 -17.20
N VAL A 163 6.33 -2.55 -16.26
CA VAL A 163 5.56 -2.81 -15.04
C VAL A 163 6.17 -2.07 -13.86
N LYS A 164 5.32 -1.42 -13.07
CA LYS A 164 5.67 -0.88 -11.75
C LYS A 164 4.53 -1.14 -10.77
N CYS A 165 4.81 -1.08 -9.48
CA CYS A 165 3.85 -1.39 -8.44
C CYS A 165 3.72 -0.26 -7.40
N LEU A 166 2.51 0.00 -6.92
CA LEU A 166 2.19 1.02 -5.93
C LEU A 166 1.40 0.39 -4.79
N SER A 167 1.92 0.42 -3.57
CA SER A 167 1.12 0.06 -2.39
C SER A 167 0.64 1.34 -1.70
N ASP A 168 -0.67 1.51 -1.56
CA ASP A 168 -1.30 2.54 -0.75
C ASP A 168 -1.76 1.96 0.60
N ALA A 169 -1.31 2.53 1.71
CA ALA A 169 -1.69 2.12 3.07
C ALA A 169 -1.51 0.60 3.34
N GLY A 170 -0.61 -0.05 2.60
CA GLY A 170 -0.37 -1.49 2.65
C GLY A 170 0.86 -1.88 3.47
N PHE A 171 1.66 -0.91 3.93
CA PHE A 171 2.87 -1.15 4.74
C PHE A 171 2.52 -1.27 6.24
N PHE A 172 2.02 -2.44 6.62
CA PHE A 172 1.72 -2.79 8.01
C PHE A 172 2.99 -3.17 8.78
N LEU A 173 3.15 -2.64 9.98
CA LEU A 173 4.30 -2.95 10.85
C LEU A 173 4.04 -4.18 11.71
N ASP A 174 5.06 -5.02 11.85
CA ASP A 174 5.16 -5.99 12.93
C ASP A 174 5.86 -5.31 14.11
N ALA A 175 5.05 -4.51 14.81
CA ALA A 175 5.41 -3.71 15.97
C ALA A 175 4.61 -4.18 17.20
N LYS A 176 5.08 -3.78 18.38
CA LYS A 176 4.37 -4.02 19.64
C LYS A 176 3.27 -2.98 19.86
N ASP A 177 2.16 -3.40 20.45
CA ASP A 177 1.13 -2.50 20.97
C ASP A 177 1.58 -1.80 22.27
N ILE A 178 0.73 -0.91 22.79
CA ILE A 178 0.99 -0.19 24.06
C ILE A 178 1.00 -1.10 25.30
N ALA A 179 0.52 -2.34 25.18
CA ALA A 179 0.63 -3.39 26.20
C ALA A 179 1.86 -4.30 25.98
N SER A 180 2.75 -3.94 25.04
CA SER A 180 3.96 -4.67 24.67
C SER A 180 3.75 -6.04 24.00
N ASN A 181 2.55 -6.30 23.47
CA ASN A 181 2.24 -7.54 22.74
C ASN A 181 2.38 -7.35 21.23
N PHE A 182 2.70 -8.44 20.51
CA PHE A 182 2.73 -8.45 19.05
C PHE A 182 1.36 -8.82 18.46
N THR A 183 0.33 -8.02 18.75
CA THR A 183 -1.07 -8.31 18.39
C THR A 183 -1.25 -8.55 16.88
N MET A 184 -0.68 -7.70 16.03
CA MET A 184 -0.76 -7.89 14.58
C MET A 184 0.00 -9.13 14.10
N ARG A 185 1.12 -9.47 14.75
CA ARG A 185 1.88 -10.69 14.40
C ARG A 185 1.06 -11.93 14.67
N SER A 186 0.41 -12.01 15.83
CA SER A 186 -0.47 -13.14 16.15
C SER A 186 -1.58 -13.28 15.11
N LEU A 187 -2.25 -12.17 14.74
CA LEU A 187 -3.27 -12.16 13.69
C LEU A 187 -2.74 -12.71 12.36
N TYR A 188 -1.58 -12.22 11.90
CA TYR A 188 -0.99 -12.70 10.65
C TYR A 188 -0.48 -14.14 10.73
N GLU A 189 0.07 -14.58 11.86
CA GLU A 189 0.49 -15.99 12.03
C GLU A 189 -0.69 -16.95 11.98
N ASP A 190 -1.80 -16.61 12.63
CA ASP A 190 -3.05 -17.36 12.60
C ASP A 190 -3.62 -17.40 11.18
N LEU A 191 -3.71 -16.25 10.52
CA LEU A 191 -4.17 -16.12 9.13
C LEU A 191 -3.32 -16.95 8.17
N VAL A 192 -2.00 -16.81 8.24
CA VAL A 192 -1.07 -17.51 7.34
C VAL A 192 -1.21 -19.02 7.49
N THR A 193 -1.41 -19.48 8.72
CA THR A 193 -1.61 -20.90 9.04
C THR A 193 -2.96 -21.39 8.54
N LEU A 194 -4.05 -20.74 8.94
CA LEU A 194 -5.42 -21.14 8.62
C LEU A 194 -5.68 -21.16 7.12
N GLN A 195 -5.23 -20.11 6.43
CA GLN A 195 -5.54 -19.89 5.02
C GLN A 195 -4.48 -20.48 4.07
N GLY A 196 -3.41 -21.08 4.60
CA GLY A 196 -2.38 -21.75 3.80
C GLY A 196 -1.60 -20.79 2.91
N VAL A 197 -1.29 -19.59 3.45
CA VAL A 197 -0.60 -18.50 2.73
C VAL A 197 0.89 -18.80 2.52
N GLU A 198 1.53 -19.51 3.46
CA GLU A 198 3.00 -19.63 3.55
C GLU A 198 3.65 -20.13 2.25
N LYS A 199 3.00 -21.05 1.53
CA LYS A 199 3.49 -21.59 0.25
C LYS A 199 3.51 -20.58 -0.90
N ASN A 200 2.78 -19.47 -0.76
CA ASN A 200 2.69 -18.40 -1.75
C ASN A 200 3.54 -17.17 -1.37
N LEU A 201 4.20 -17.19 -0.20
CA LEU A 201 5.12 -16.13 0.21
C LEU A 201 6.45 -16.24 -0.55
N ASN A 202 7.15 -15.11 -0.66
CA ASN A 202 8.45 -15.03 -1.33
C ASN A 202 9.47 -16.01 -0.69
N GLU A 203 10.05 -16.88 -1.52
CA GLU A 203 10.96 -17.95 -1.07
C GLU A 203 12.25 -17.40 -0.44
N ASP A 204 12.85 -16.37 -1.03
CA ASP A 204 14.08 -15.76 -0.50
C ASP A 204 13.84 -15.12 0.87
N CYS A 205 12.66 -14.50 1.05
CA CYS A 205 12.24 -14.02 2.35
C CYS A 205 12.14 -15.15 3.36
N LYS A 206 11.43 -16.23 3.02
CA LYS A 206 11.23 -17.37 3.92
C LYS A 206 12.55 -18.02 4.32
N ALA A 207 13.48 -18.16 3.37
CA ALA A 207 14.81 -18.70 3.63
C ALA A 207 15.67 -17.80 4.54
N SER A 208 15.37 -16.50 4.62
CA SER A 208 16.15 -15.53 5.40
C SER A 208 15.72 -15.37 6.86
N LEU A 209 14.60 -15.96 7.27
CA LEU A 209 14.01 -15.78 8.60
C LEU A 209 13.77 -17.11 9.29
N ALA A 210 13.95 -17.13 10.62
CA ALA A 210 13.63 -18.32 11.43
C ALA A 210 12.12 -18.64 11.44
N ASN A 211 11.27 -17.62 11.31
CA ASN A 211 9.82 -17.76 11.18
C ASN A 211 9.37 -17.28 9.80
N PRO A 212 9.10 -18.20 8.85
CA PRO A 212 8.67 -17.86 7.49
C PRO A 212 7.38 -17.05 7.41
N LYS A 213 6.48 -17.17 8.39
CA LYS A 213 5.18 -16.47 8.40
C LYS A 213 5.33 -14.95 8.48
N LEU A 214 6.45 -14.48 9.06
CA LEU A 214 6.78 -13.06 9.08
C LEU A 214 6.92 -12.45 7.69
N CYS A 215 7.21 -13.25 6.66
CA CYS A 215 7.26 -12.78 5.28
C CYS A 215 5.91 -12.29 4.74
N PHE A 216 4.80 -12.51 5.44
CA PHE A 216 3.55 -11.85 5.10
C PHE A 216 3.60 -10.34 5.38
N PHE A 217 4.41 -9.88 6.35
CA PHE A 217 4.59 -8.46 6.61
C PHE A 217 5.50 -7.77 5.57
N PRO A 218 5.11 -6.59 5.08
CA PRO A 218 5.89 -5.75 4.17
C PRO A 218 7.31 -5.47 4.64
N GLN A 219 7.52 -5.29 5.95
CA GLN A 219 8.83 -4.97 6.52
C GLN A 219 9.90 -6.02 6.24
N TYR A 220 9.50 -7.27 5.98
CA TYR A 220 10.41 -8.36 5.66
C TYR A 220 10.48 -8.64 4.17
N VAL A 221 9.34 -8.71 3.48
CA VAL A 221 9.28 -9.11 2.07
C VAL A 221 9.76 -8.02 1.10
N LEU A 222 9.62 -6.74 1.44
CA LEU A 222 9.87 -5.62 0.52
C LEU A 222 11.30 -5.65 -0.08
N ARG A 223 12.31 -6.13 0.63
CA ARG A 223 13.69 -6.18 0.12
C ARG A 223 13.90 -7.21 -1.01
N TYR A 224 12.97 -8.15 -1.14
CA TYR A 224 13.03 -9.24 -2.12
C TYR A 224 12.19 -8.93 -3.38
N ILE A 225 11.51 -7.79 -3.40
CA ILE A 225 10.77 -7.31 -4.58
C ILE A 225 11.77 -6.69 -5.54
N THR A 226 11.78 -7.16 -6.78
CA THR A 226 12.72 -6.73 -7.82
C THR A 226 12.12 -5.70 -8.79
N THR A 227 10.80 -5.74 -8.95
CA THR A 227 10.04 -4.80 -9.77
C THR A 227 9.99 -3.42 -9.11
N PRO A 228 10.13 -2.30 -9.86
CA PRO A 228 10.10 -0.96 -9.28
C PRO A 228 8.84 -0.72 -8.45
N PHE A 229 9.04 -0.27 -7.21
CA PHE A 229 7.98 -0.18 -6.21
C PHE A 229 7.81 1.25 -5.69
N PHE A 230 6.57 1.65 -5.46
CA PHE A 230 6.21 2.90 -4.83
C PHE A 230 5.45 2.65 -3.54
N LEU A 231 5.96 3.21 -2.45
CA LEU A 231 5.29 3.17 -1.16
C LEU A 231 4.52 4.47 -0.93
N LEU A 232 3.19 4.40 -0.94
CA LEU A 232 2.29 5.47 -0.51
C LEU A 232 1.70 5.06 0.83
N ASN A 233 2.00 5.78 1.90
CA ASN A 233 1.42 5.47 3.21
C ASN A 233 1.29 6.75 4.03
N SER A 234 0.35 6.78 4.97
CA SER A 234 0.44 7.72 6.07
C SER A 234 1.44 7.22 7.11
N ALA A 235 2.21 8.14 7.71
CA ALA A 235 3.02 7.89 8.90
C ALA A 235 2.19 7.62 10.17
N TYR A 236 0.92 8.04 10.15
CA TYR A 236 -0.07 7.89 11.22
C TYR A 236 -1.31 7.20 10.66
N ASP A 237 -1.10 6.06 10.01
CA ASP A 237 -2.17 5.28 9.40
C ASP A 237 -3.20 4.88 10.47
N VAL A 238 -4.47 5.27 10.24
CA VAL A 238 -5.50 5.15 11.28
C VAL A 238 -5.85 3.70 11.57
N TYR A 239 -5.75 2.80 10.59
CA TYR A 239 -5.98 1.38 10.80
C TYR A 239 -4.90 0.81 11.69
N GLN A 240 -3.62 1.10 11.38
CA GLN A 240 -2.49 0.62 12.19
C GLN A 240 -2.55 1.14 13.63
N ILE A 241 -2.93 2.40 13.83
CA ILE A 241 -3.08 2.95 15.17
C ILE A 241 -4.18 2.21 15.94
N ASN A 242 -5.30 1.89 15.29
CA ASN A 242 -6.42 1.23 15.94
C ASN A 242 -6.26 -0.29 16.12
N HIS A 243 -5.43 -0.98 15.33
CA HIS A 243 -5.36 -2.45 15.33
C HIS A 243 -3.96 -3.00 15.64
N ILE A 244 -2.91 -2.18 15.53
CA ILE A 244 -1.52 -2.58 15.80
C ILE A 244 -1.01 -1.88 17.05
N LEU A 245 -1.04 -0.54 17.09
CA LEU A 245 -0.44 0.19 18.21
C LEU A 245 -1.37 0.22 19.43
N VAL A 246 -2.66 0.47 19.21
CA VAL A 246 -3.66 0.65 20.27
C VAL A 246 -4.95 -0.14 19.95
N PRO A 247 -4.84 -1.48 19.85
CA PRO A 247 -6.01 -2.35 19.73
C PRO A 247 -6.92 -2.24 20.95
N PRO A 248 -8.22 -2.54 20.83
CA PRO A 248 -9.15 -2.53 21.96
C PRO A 248 -8.66 -3.35 23.17
N SER A 249 -7.98 -4.46 22.92
CA SER A 249 -7.38 -5.32 23.95
C SER A 249 -6.25 -4.65 24.76
N ALA A 250 -5.61 -3.61 24.22
CA ALA A 250 -4.52 -2.88 24.87
C ALA A 250 -4.98 -1.56 25.51
N ASP A 251 -6.17 -1.04 25.17
CA ASP A 251 -6.75 0.20 25.73
C ASP A 251 -8.03 -0.09 26.54
N ILE A 252 -7.92 -0.99 27.52
CA ILE A 252 -9.07 -1.46 28.34
C ILE A 252 -9.77 -0.29 29.07
N GLN A 253 -9.03 0.74 29.45
CA GLN A 253 -9.55 1.91 30.14
C GLN A 253 -10.12 2.98 29.17
N GLY A 254 -9.99 2.79 27.85
CA GLY A 254 -10.50 3.71 26.84
C GLY A 254 -9.78 5.06 26.82
N LEU A 255 -8.53 5.13 27.28
CA LEU A 255 -7.74 6.36 27.38
C LEU A 255 -7.39 6.94 26.00
N TRP A 256 -7.40 6.11 24.97
CA TRP A 256 -7.09 6.50 23.60
C TRP A 256 -8.32 6.75 22.74
N LYS A 257 -9.54 6.56 23.26
CA LYS A 257 -10.77 6.68 22.49
C LYS A 257 -10.88 8.03 21.74
N SER A 258 -10.65 9.13 22.45
CA SER A 258 -10.59 10.50 21.88
C SER A 258 -9.47 10.62 20.84
N CYS A 259 -8.24 10.33 21.25
CA CYS A 259 -7.03 10.43 20.42
C CYS A 259 -7.10 9.64 19.10
N LYS A 260 -7.68 8.42 19.11
CA LYS A 260 -7.87 7.57 17.92
C LYS A 260 -8.91 8.10 16.94
N THR A 261 -9.80 8.98 17.41
CA THR A 261 -10.79 9.64 16.55
C THR A 261 -10.35 11.04 16.12
N GLN A 262 -9.60 11.75 16.95
CA GLN A 262 -9.12 13.10 16.68
C GLN A 262 -7.75 13.32 17.32
N LEU A 263 -6.70 13.47 16.50
CA LEU A 263 -5.33 13.63 17.01
C LEU A 263 -5.12 14.91 17.85
N SER A 264 -5.94 15.95 17.63
CA SER A 264 -5.94 17.17 18.44
C SER A 264 -6.35 16.92 19.90
N GLU A 265 -7.03 15.80 20.16
CA GLU A 265 -7.43 15.38 21.51
C GLU A 265 -6.36 14.49 22.18
N CYS A 266 -5.28 14.13 21.48
CA CYS A 266 -4.19 13.37 22.08
C CYS A 266 -3.38 14.24 23.05
N ASN A 267 -3.09 13.69 24.23
CA ASN A 267 -2.15 14.32 25.15
C ASN A 267 -0.70 14.12 24.68
N THR A 268 0.24 14.82 25.33
CA THR A 268 1.68 14.78 24.98
C THR A 268 2.27 13.37 24.99
N ALA A 269 1.86 12.50 25.92
CA ALA A 269 2.36 11.12 25.99
C ALA A 269 1.85 10.28 24.81
N GLN A 270 0.58 10.42 24.45
CA GLN A 270 -0.02 9.76 23.29
C GLN A 270 0.65 10.21 22.00
N ILE A 271 0.87 11.53 21.82
CA ILE A 271 1.61 12.06 20.68
C ILE A 271 3.03 11.46 20.63
N ASN A 272 3.75 11.41 21.76
CA ASN A 272 5.10 10.83 21.79
C ASN A 272 5.14 9.36 21.36
N LEU A 273 4.12 8.58 21.72
CA LEU A 273 3.97 7.18 21.29
C LEU A 273 3.69 7.09 19.79
N LEU A 274 2.79 7.92 19.24
CA LEU A 274 2.56 8.02 17.80
C LEU A 274 3.83 8.43 17.03
N GLN A 275 4.64 9.33 17.60
CA GLN A 275 5.93 9.69 17.02
C GLN A 275 6.94 8.52 17.07
N GLY A 276 6.87 7.68 18.10
CA GLY A 276 7.61 6.42 18.17
C GLY A 276 7.26 5.51 17.01
N PHE A 277 5.97 5.25 16.83
CA PHE A 277 5.44 4.40 15.77
C PHE A 277 5.84 4.89 14.36
N ARG A 278 5.73 6.21 14.10
CA ARG A 278 6.24 6.83 12.87
C ARG A 278 7.72 6.54 12.65
N ARG A 279 8.57 6.66 13.68
CA ARG A 279 10.02 6.39 13.54
C ARG A 279 10.29 4.93 13.20
N GLU A 280 9.52 3.99 13.73
CA GLU A 280 9.61 2.57 13.39
C GLU A 280 9.25 2.35 11.92
N MET A 281 8.13 2.91 11.45
CA MET A 281 7.73 2.83 10.04
C MET A 281 8.80 3.36 9.08
N LEU A 282 9.37 4.52 9.41
CA LEU A 282 10.40 5.13 8.60
C LEU A 282 11.69 4.32 8.62
N ARG A 283 12.08 3.73 9.75
CA ARG A 283 13.25 2.84 9.81
C ARG A 283 13.05 1.58 8.96
N ALA A 284 11.87 0.97 9.05
CA ALA A 284 11.52 -0.25 8.31
C ALA A 284 11.45 -0.02 6.78
N SER A 285 10.93 1.13 6.34
CA SER A 285 10.79 1.44 4.91
C SER A 285 12.03 2.09 4.31
N LEU A 286 12.60 3.13 4.94
CA LEU A 286 13.69 3.93 4.36
C LEU A 286 14.95 3.12 4.07
N PHE A 287 15.23 2.06 4.84
CA PHE A 287 16.42 1.23 4.61
C PHE A 287 16.46 0.71 3.15
N ILE A 288 15.31 0.35 2.60
CA ILE A 288 15.21 -0.25 1.27
C ILE A 288 15.18 0.83 0.18
N PHE A 289 14.48 1.94 0.42
CA PHE A 289 14.40 3.02 -0.55
C PHE A 289 15.67 3.90 -0.57
N ARG A 290 16.54 3.87 0.45
CA ARG A 290 17.73 4.72 0.54
C ARG A 290 18.74 4.33 -0.55
N GLY A 291 18.93 5.23 -1.53
CA GLY A 291 19.84 5.04 -2.67
C GLY A 291 19.19 4.57 -3.98
N SER A 292 17.99 3.98 -3.96
CA SER A 292 17.32 3.56 -5.20
C SER A 292 16.88 4.75 -6.06
N ARG A 293 17.15 4.74 -7.36
CA ARG A 293 16.57 5.71 -8.30
C ARG A 293 15.32 5.20 -9.01
N ARG A 294 14.99 3.91 -8.82
CA ARG A 294 13.87 3.24 -9.48
C ARG A 294 12.62 3.22 -8.61
N ASP A 295 12.81 3.20 -7.30
CA ASP A 295 11.73 3.09 -6.33
C ASP A 295 11.34 4.48 -5.81
N GLY A 296 10.07 4.61 -5.45
CA GLY A 296 9.49 5.86 -5.00
C GLY A 296 8.78 5.74 -3.66
N MET A 297 8.58 6.87 -3.00
CA MET A 297 7.93 6.91 -1.71
C MET A 297 7.23 8.25 -1.48
N PHE A 298 6.03 8.20 -0.90
CA PHE A 298 5.26 9.34 -0.42
C PHE A 298 4.69 8.99 0.95
N ILE A 299 5.36 9.44 2.02
CA ILE A 299 4.92 9.27 3.39
C ILE A 299 4.45 10.62 3.93
N ASN A 300 3.13 10.83 3.98
CA ASN A 300 2.57 12.05 4.57
C ASN A 300 2.28 11.86 6.06
N SER A 301 1.98 12.97 6.74
CA SER A 301 1.66 12.99 8.16
C SER A 301 0.17 13.15 8.45
N CYS A 302 -0.69 12.83 7.48
CA CYS A 302 -2.13 12.91 7.64
C CYS A 302 -2.67 11.71 8.42
N PHE A 303 -3.70 11.91 9.22
CA PHE A 303 -4.40 10.79 9.86
C PHE A 303 -5.38 10.17 8.85
N SER A 304 -4.89 9.23 8.05
CA SER A 304 -5.63 8.69 6.91
C SER A 304 -5.40 7.20 6.73
N HIS A 305 -6.30 6.56 5.98
CA HIS A 305 -6.14 5.21 5.46
C HIS A 305 -6.82 5.16 4.09
N CYS A 306 -6.18 4.54 3.09
CA CYS A 306 -6.60 4.57 1.68
C CYS A 306 -6.75 5.95 1.06
N GLN A 307 -5.67 6.45 0.46
CA GLN A 307 -5.57 7.82 0.01
C GLN A 307 -5.66 7.99 -1.51
N SER A 308 -5.22 6.98 -2.26
CA SER A 308 -5.13 7.04 -3.72
C SER A 308 -6.48 6.97 -4.43
N GLU A 309 -7.49 6.36 -3.81
CA GLU A 309 -8.82 6.19 -4.40
C GLU A 309 -9.80 7.31 -4.03
N LEU A 310 -9.40 8.21 -3.12
CA LEU A 310 -10.22 9.34 -2.69
C LEU A 310 -9.77 10.60 -3.43
N GLN A 311 -10.69 11.27 -4.12
CA GLN A 311 -10.37 12.47 -4.90
C GLN A 311 -9.74 13.60 -4.07
N PRO A 312 -10.25 13.93 -2.85
CA PRO A 312 -9.68 15.01 -2.03
C PRO A 312 -8.22 14.78 -1.62
N THR A 313 -7.79 13.52 -1.45
CA THR A 313 -6.41 13.20 -1.08
C THR A 313 -5.52 12.93 -2.29
N TRP A 314 -6.07 12.40 -3.38
CA TRP A 314 -5.31 12.10 -4.59
C TRP A 314 -4.88 13.37 -5.34
N LEU A 315 -5.85 14.14 -5.85
CA LEU A 315 -5.62 15.35 -6.63
C LEU A 315 -6.83 16.30 -6.59
N ALA A 316 -6.74 17.29 -5.74
CA ALA A 316 -7.65 18.41 -5.57
C ALA A 316 -6.85 19.67 -5.24
N LEU A 317 -7.50 20.83 -5.20
CA LEU A 317 -6.85 22.11 -4.90
C LEU A 317 -6.16 22.08 -3.52
N ASP A 318 -6.80 21.44 -2.55
CA ASP A 318 -6.42 21.33 -1.15
C ASP A 318 -5.89 19.94 -0.77
N SER A 319 -5.52 19.08 -1.74
CA SER A 319 -4.93 17.77 -1.42
C SER A 319 -3.66 17.89 -0.58
N PRO A 320 -3.35 16.86 0.25
CA PRO A 320 -2.10 16.80 1.01
C PRO A 320 -0.88 16.94 0.10
N ARG A 321 0.10 17.72 0.56
CA ARG A 321 1.26 18.12 -0.24
C ARG A 321 2.52 18.08 0.60
N ILE A 322 3.55 17.37 0.11
CA ILE A 322 4.85 17.31 0.78
C ILE A 322 5.83 18.24 0.07
N HIS A 323 6.53 19.04 0.87
CA HIS A 323 7.59 19.93 0.41
C HIS A 323 8.89 19.11 0.26
N ASN A 324 9.43 19.03 -0.95
CA ASN A 324 10.71 18.36 -1.18
C ASN A 324 11.86 19.23 -0.64
N LYS A 325 12.27 19.00 0.61
CA LYS A 325 13.57 19.48 1.10
C LYS A 325 14.66 18.55 0.59
N VAL A 326 15.15 18.79 -0.63
CA VAL A 326 16.32 18.08 -1.15
C VAL A 326 17.53 18.43 -0.25
N HIS A 327 17.93 17.50 0.61
CA HIS A 327 19.18 17.40 1.38
C HIS A 327 19.79 18.69 1.97
N GLN A 328 19.63 18.89 3.29
CA GLN A 328 20.69 19.43 4.13
C GLN A 328 20.93 18.50 5.33
N SER A 329 22.20 18.26 5.63
CA SER A 329 22.75 17.55 6.80
C SER A 329 22.48 16.05 6.95
N TYR A 330 23.20 15.21 6.17
CA TYR A 330 23.81 13.98 6.71
C TYR A 330 25.12 13.70 5.97
N SER A 331 26.04 14.68 6.02
CA SER A 331 27.45 14.49 5.72
C SER A 331 28.24 15.47 6.57
N MET A 332 28.37 15.15 7.86
CA MET A 332 29.36 15.78 8.73
C MET A 332 29.98 14.70 9.62
N PHE A 333 30.47 13.65 8.96
CA PHE A 333 31.54 12.80 9.47
C PHE A 333 32.52 12.68 8.31
N LEU A 334 33.80 13.01 8.58
CA LEU A 334 34.92 13.06 7.65
C LEU A 334 35.00 14.36 6.83
N PHE A 335 35.67 15.38 7.37
CA PHE A 335 36.76 16.16 6.75
C PHE A 335 37.18 17.24 7.75
N SER A 336 37.80 16.81 8.87
CA SER A 336 38.75 17.65 9.59
C SER A 336 40.10 17.39 8.91
N GLN A 337 40.51 18.29 8.02
CA GLN A 337 41.91 18.63 7.73
C GLN A 337 41.98 19.53 6.48
N TYR A 338 42.89 20.51 6.56
CA TYR A 338 43.31 21.46 5.51
C TYR A 338 42.46 22.72 5.32
N HIS A 339 42.71 23.68 6.23
CA HIS A 339 42.81 25.09 5.84
C HIS A 339 44.21 25.32 5.23
N TYR A 340 44.32 25.72 3.96
CA TYR A 340 45.42 26.56 3.50
C TYR A 340 45.05 27.28 2.19
N HIS A 341 45.42 28.56 2.15
CA HIS A 341 45.28 29.61 1.13
C HIS A 341 45.04 29.24 -0.35
N ILE A 342 44.27 30.09 -1.06
CA ILE A 342 44.74 30.89 -2.22
C ILE A 342 43.66 31.93 -2.62
N LYS A 343 44.07 33.20 -2.71
CA LYS A 343 43.35 34.33 -3.32
C LYS A 343 43.66 34.37 -4.83
N HIS A 344 42.71 34.91 -5.59
CA HIS A 344 42.72 35.22 -7.03
C HIS A 344 42.53 34.06 -8.02
N PHE A 345 41.39 34.05 -8.71
CA PHE A 345 41.36 34.12 -10.17
C PHE A 345 39.99 34.63 -10.64
N SER A 346 40.04 35.67 -11.48
CA SER A 346 38.91 36.28 -12.19
C SER A 346 38.64 35.50 -13.48
N ARG A 347 37.36 35.47 -13.89
CA ARG A 347 36.76 35.02 -15.17
C ARG A 347 36.34 33.56 -15.33
N MET A 348 35.18 33.45 -15.99
CA MET A 348 34.44 32.27 -16.48
C MET A 348 33.71 31.42 -15.44
N LYS A 349 32.53 31.87 -15.02
CA LYS A 349 31.42 30.99 -14.67
C LYS A 349 30.07 31.65 -15.03
N VAL A 350 29.57 31.37 -16.23
CA VAL A 350 28.12 31.22 -16.41
C VAL A 350 27.76 29.94 -15.66
N ILE A 351 27.58 30.06 -14.34
CA ILE A 351 26.94 29.01 -13.56
C ILE A 351 25.45 29.16 -13.83
N PHE A 352 24.88 28.12 -14.43
CA PHE A 352 23.45 27.82 -14.35
C PHE A 352 22.95 28.16 -12.95
N VAL A 353 22.09 29.18 -12.84
CA VAL A 353 21.22 29.33 -11.68
C VAL A 353 20.33 28.08 -11.69
N ARG A 354 20.76 27.02 -11.00
CA ARG A 354 19.83 25.98 -10.56
C ARG A 354 18.88 26.72 -9.63
N LEU A 355 17.73 27.13 -10.17
CA LEU A 355 16.56 27.51 -9.39
C LEU A 355 16.36 26.36 -8.40
N ILE A 356 16.70 26.61 -7.14
CA ILE A 356 16.34 25.74 -6.02
C ILE A 356 14.84 25.95 -5.82
N GLY A 357 14.05 25.37 -6.73
CA GLY A 357 12.61 25.30 -6.59
C GLY A 357 12.31 24.32 -5.47
N VAL A 358 11.67 24.80 -4.41
CA VAL A 358 10.99 23.91 -3.46
C VAL A 358 9.82 23.29 -4.24
N PHE A 359 10.00 22.06 -4.70
CA PHE A 359 8.93 21.32 -5.37
C PHE A 359 7.96 20.81 -4.31
N VAL A 360 6.73 21.32 -4.34
CA VAL A 360 5.61 20.86 -3.53
C VAL A 360 4.79 19.93 -4.40
N GLN A 361 4.56 18.70 -3.95
CA GLN A 361 3.86 17.69 -4.75
C GLN A 361 2.71 17.06 -3.95
N THR A 362 1.57 16.90 -4.61
CA THR A 362 0.52 15.95 -4.23
C THR A 362 1.01 14.52 -4.45
N MET A 363 0.29 13.55 -3.87
CA MET A 363 0.59 12.13 -4.13
C MET A 363 0.37 11.76 -5.61
N ALA A 364 -0.62 12.34 -6.30
CA ALA A 364 -0.84 12.08 -7.73
C ALA A 364 0.34 12.53 -8.59
N GLU A 365 0.82 13.76 -8.37
CA GLU A 365 2.00 14.29 -9.06
C GLU A 365 3.24 13.44 -8.78
N ALA A 366 3.45 13.09 -7.50
CA ALA A 366 4.56 12.26 -7.03
C ALA A 366 4.57 10.86 -7.67
N VAL A 367 3.41 10.19 -7.73
CA VAL A 367 3.26 8.86 -8.36
C VAL A 367 3.43 8.97 -9.87
N GLY A 368 2.84 9.98 -10.53
CA GLY A 368 3.01 10.21 -11.96
C GLY A 368 4.47 10.46 -12.35
N ASP A 369 5.14 11.35 -11.61
CA ASP A 369 6.56 11.66 -11.81
C ASP A 369 7.43 10.40 -11.69
N TRP A 370 7.21 9.61 -10.64
CA TRP A 370 7.93 8.36 -10.44
C TRP A 370 7.62 7.33 -11.54
N TYR A 371 6.34 7.14 -11.88
CA TYR A 371 5.92 6.11 -12.82
C TYR A 371 6.53 6.35 -14.20
N PHE A 372 6.46 7.59 -14.68
CA PHE A 372 7.01 7.97 -15.99
C PHE A 372 8.49 8.33 -15.97
N GLY A 373 9.15 8.32 -14.81
CA GLY A 373 10.57 8.65 -14.68
C GLY A 373 10.87 10.13 -14.91
N ARG A 374 9.89 11.02 -14.65
CA ARG A 374 10.06 12.47 -14.73
C ARG A 374 10.93 12.99 -13.58
N ASN A 375 10.83 12.38 -12.39
CA ASN A 375 11.63 12.75 -11.23
C ASN A 375 11.87 11.56 -10.26
N VAL A 376 12.87 11.70 -9.40
CA VAL A 376 13.05 10.80 -8.24
C VAL A 376 12.14 11.27 -7.12
N THR A 377 11.14 10.46 -6.79
CA THR A 377 10.12 10.82 -5.79
C THR A 377 10.36 10.06 -4.49
N LYS A 378 10.97 10.73 -3.50
CA LYS A 378 11.10 10.21 -2.14
C LYS A 378 10.74 11.30 -1.15
N LEU A 379 9.45 11.40 -0.87
CA LEU A 379 8.87 12.45 -0.06
C LEU A 379 8.46 11.86 1.28
N VAL A 380 9.02 12.40 2.36
CA VAL A 380 8.63 12.09 3.73
C VAL A 380 8.32 13.41 4.41
N ASP A 381 7.11 13.50 4.92
CA ASP A 381 6.60 14.69 5.56
C ASP A 381 7.14 14.85 6.99
N CYS A 382 7.00 16.04 7.56
CA CYS A 382 7.41 16.34 8.94
C CYS A 382 6.54 15.60 9.98
N PRO A 383 7.00 15.40 11.22
CA PRO A 383 6.17 14.86 12.29
C PRO A 383 4.90 15.70 12.56
N TYR A 384 3.76 15.05 12.81
CA TYR A 384 2.53 15.73 13.26
C TYR A 384 2.75 16.54 14.55
N PRO A 385 2.08 17.70 14.75
CA PRO A 385 1.22 18.40 13.79
C PRO A 385 2.04 19.37 12.93
N CYS A 386 2.14 19.13 11.63
CA CYS A 386 2.89 20.04 10.76
C CYS A 386 2.25 20.30 9.39
N ASP A 387 1.62 19.30 8.78
CA ASP A 387 0.93 19.49 7.49
C ASP A 387 -0.48 20.04 7.71
N ARG A 388 -0.71 21.24 7.17
CA ARG A 388 -1.99 21.96 7.25
C ARG A 388 -2.96 21.57 6.13
N HIS A 389 -2.51 20.78 5.15
CA HIS A 389 -3.31 20.31 4.01
C HIS A 389 -3.92 18.92 4.27
N CYS A 390 -3.70 18.35 5.46
CA CYS A 390 -4.26 17.06 5.83
C CYS A 390 -5.76 17.15 6.11
N HIS A 391 -6.54 16.38 5.36
CA HIS A 391 -7.98 16.22 5.55
C HIS A 391 -8.36 15.30 6.71
N ASN A 392 -7.38 14.55 7.26
CA ASN A 392 -7.57 13.58 8.35
C ASN A 392 -8.79 12.66 8.14
N LEU A 393 -8.87 12.06 6.95
CA LEU A 393 -9.98 11.19 6.57
C LEU A 393 -9.86 9.85 7.29
N ILE A 394 -10.68 9.66 8.32
CA ILE A 394 -10.89 8.37 8.99
C ILE A 394 -12.03 7.68 8.24
N PRO A 395 -11.76 6.66 7.41
CA PRO A 395 -12.84 5.92 6.76
C PRO A 395 -13.68 5.22 7.83
N GLN A 396 -15.01 5.13 7.66
CA GLN A 396 -15.87 4.32 8.54
C GLN A 396 -15.42 2.84 8.64
N ILE A 397 -14.67 2.37 7.64
CA ILE A 397 -14.00 1.06 7.59
C ILE A 397 -13.02 0.88 8.77
N ALA A 398 -12.33 1.93 9.21
CA ALA A 398 -11.42 1.87 10.37
C ALA A 398 -12.15 1.72 11.73
N GLN A 399 -13.48 1.88 11.75
CA GLN A 399 -14.32 1.77 12.95
C GLN A 399 -15.16 0.49 12.99
N ASN A 400 -15.37 -0.19 11.85
CA ASN A 400 -16.34 -1.30 11.72
C ASN A 400 -15.75 -2.59 11.11
N ASP A 401 -14.45 -2.66 10.81
CA ASP A 401 -13.81 -3.86 10.25
C ASP A 401 -13.57 -4.98 11.29
N ASP A 402 -14.21 -4.91 12.46
CA ASP A 402 -14.30 -5.99 13.47
C ASP A 402 -15.26 -7.13 13.07
N LEU A 403 -15.79 -7.14 11.83
CA LEU A 403 -16.74 -8.16 11.33
C LEU A 403 -16.39 -8.72 9.94
#